data_AF-A0A1Y1Z9V1-F1
#
_entry.id   AF-A0A1Y1Z9V1-F1
#
_cell.length_a   1.000
_cell.length_b   1.000
_cell.length_c   1.000
_cell.angle_alpha   90.00
_cell.angle_beta   90.00
_cell.angle_gamma   90.00
#
_symmetry.space_group_name_H-M   'P 1'
#
loop_
_entity.id
_entity.type
_entity.pdbx_description
1 polymer ?
#
loop_
_entity_poly.entity_id
_entity_poly.type
_entity_poly.pdbx_seq_one_letter_code
_entity_poly.pdbx_strand_id
1 'polypeptide(L)'
;MKAGVRELYKQLLFLGRDYPAGYPYFRERLKKAFQKNSTLADPKSVEQAVQRGQFVIKELEAMYKLNKYRALKKRYYDEPERELLEFEKKLHSPNL
;
A
#
# COMPACT_ATOMS: atom_id res chain seq x y z
N MET A 1 -20.19 19.07 3.44
CA MET A 1 -19.46 17.88 2.93
C MET A 1 -20.42 16.69 2.98
N LYS A 2 -20.71 16.02 1.85
CA LYS A 2 -21.62 14.85 1.83
C LYS A 2 -21.07 13.73 2.73
N ALA A 3 -21.92 12.97 3.41
CA ALA A 3 -21.51 11.96 4.40
C ALA A 3 -20.48 10.95 3.87
N GLY A 4 -20.64 10.49 2.63
CA GLY A 4 -19.70 9.55 1.99
C GLY A 4 -18.29 10.10 1.74
N VAL A 5 -18.15 11.42 1.47
CA VAL A 5 -16.84 12.05 1.25
C VAL A 5 -16.04 12.13 2.56
N ARG A 6 -16.74 12.41 3.66
CA ARG A 6 -16.13 12.46 5.00
C ARG A 6 -15.63 11.09 5.42
N GLU A 7 -16.40 10.04 5.14
CA GLU A 7 -16.01 8.68 5.46
C GLU A 7 -14.78 8.24 4.66
N LEU A 8 -14.78 8.49 3.35
CA LEU A 8 -13.63 8.24 2.48
C LEU A 8 -12.35 8.91 3.01
N TYR A 9 -12.43 10.17 3.45
CA TYR A 9 -11.28 10.88 4.03
C TYR A 9 -10.75 10.21 5.30
N LYS A 10 -11.64 9.78 6.21
CA LYS A 10 -11.25 9.07 7.44
C LYS A 10 -10.62 7.72 7.12
N GLN A 11 -11.20 6.97 6.19
CA GLN A 11 -10.69 5.67 5.78
C GLN A 11 -9.30 5.77 5.17
N LEU A 12 -9.07 6.75 4.27
CA LEU A 12 -7.76 7.01 3.70
C LEU A 12 -6.74 7.43 4.77
N LEU A 13 -7.12 8.27 5.74
CA LEU A 13 -6.24 8.62 6.86
C LEU A 13 -5.87 7.41 7.72
N PHE A 14 -6.78 6.46 7.90
CA PHE A 14 -6.51 5.24 8.65
C PHE A 14 -5.53 4.33 7.90
N LEU A 15 -5.80 4.05 6.63
CA LEU A 15 -4.97 3.18 5.79
C LEU A 15 -3.59 3.78 5.48
N GLY A 16 -3.49 5.10 5.41
CA GLY A 16 -2.23 5.81 5.13
C GLY A 16 -1.25 5.89 6.30
N ARG A 17 -1.54 5.30 7.47
CA ARG A 17 -0.65 5.32 8.64
C ARG A 17 0.68 4.62 8.39
N ASP A 18 0.62 3.52 7.65
CA ASP A 18 1.78 2.68 7.33
C ASP A 18 2.36 3.00 5.93
N TYR A 19 2.10 4.20 5.42
CA TYR A 19 2.60 4.61 4.11
C TYR A 19 4.15 4.67 4.13
N PRO A 20 4.86 4.17 3.08
CA PRO A 20 6.33 4.07 3.09
C PRO A 20 7.07 5.38 3.35
N ALA A 21 6.54 6.51 2.88
CA ALA A 21 7.11 7.84 3.14
C ALA A 21 6.67 8.46 4.47
N GLY A 22 5.96 7.71 5.31
CA GLY A 22 5.47 8.12 6.62
C GLY A 22 4.07 8.75 6.61
N TYR A 23 3.40 8.68 7.76
CA TYR A 23 2.05 9.21 7.95
C TYR A 23 1.93 10.74 7.74
N PRO A 24 2.84 11.60 8.24
CA PRO A 24 2.73 13.05 8.01
C PRO A 24 2.73 13.42 6.53
N TYR A 25 3.60 12.78 5.75
CA TYR A 25 3.71 12.96 4.30
C TYR A 25 2.40 12.61 3.59
N PHE A 26 1.85 11.43 3.91
CA PHE A 26 0.59 10.98 3.33
C PHE A 26 -0.57 11.90 3.71
N ARG A 27 -0.68 12.25 4.99
CA ARG A 27 -1.74 13.11 5.53
C ARG A 27 -1.75 14.49 4.87
N GLU A 28 -0.58 15.11 4.70
CA GLU A 28 -0.49 16.42 4.07
C GLU A 28 -0.97 16.39 2.60
N ARG A 29 -0.56 15.36 1.85
CA ARG A 29 -0.99 15.17 0.46
C ARG A 29 -2.46 14.85 0.32
N LEU A 30 -2.99 14.00 1.20
CA LEU A 30 -4.42 13.70 1.26
C LEU A 30 -5.23 14.98 1.50
N LYS A 31 -4.82 15.78 2.50
CA LYS A 31 -5.46 17.08 2.79
C LYS A 31 -5.44 17.99 1.56
N LYS A 32 -4.28 18.15 0.92
CA LYS A 32 -4.13 18.96 -0.30
C LYS A 32 -5.03 18.46 -1.43
N ALA A 33 -5.15 17.15 -1.64
CA ALA A 33 -6.02 16.59 -2.68
C ALA A 33 -7.51 16.89 -2.42
N PHE A 34 -7.98 16.72 -1.19
CA PHE A 34 -9.36 17.04 -0.82
C PHE A 34 -9.64 18.55 -0.88
N GLN A 35 -8.66 19.38 -0.53
CA GLN A 35 -8.78 20.83 -0.59
C GLN A 35 -8.82 21.34 -2.05
N LYS A 36 -8.04 20.75 -2.97
CA LYS A 36 -8.13 21.08 -4.40
C LYS A 36 -9.51 20.79 -5.00
N ASN A 37 -10.20 19.78 -4.48
CA ASN A 37 -11.51 19.36 -4.94
C ASN A 37 -12.68 19.99 -4.16
N SER A 38 -12.42 20.93 -3.24
CA SER A 38 -13.45 21.49 -2.35
C SER A 38 -14.49 22.36 -3.05
N THR A 39 -14.15 22.90 -4.22
CA THR A 39 -15.02 23.76 -5.03
C THR A 39 -15.82 22.99 -6.07
N LEU A 40 -15.68 21.66 -6.15
CA LEU A 40 -16.46 20.82 -7.06
C LEU A 40 -17.94 20.82 -6.65
N ALA A 41 -18.77 21.51 -7.44
CA ALA A 41 -20.21 21.60 -7.23
C ALA A 41 -21.00 20.56 -8.05
N ASP A 42 -20.48 20.17 -9.22
CA ASP A 42 -21.13 19.22 -10.11
C ASP A 42 -21.19 17.80 -9.49
N PRO A 43 -22.39 17.19 -9.35
CA PRO A 43 -22.54 15.87 -8.77
C PRO A 43 -21.72 14.78 -9.46
N LYS A 44 -21.62 14.79 -10.80
CA LYS A 44 -20.86 13.78 -11.56
C LYS A 44 -19.37 13.89 -11.27
N SER A 45 -18.85 15.11 -11.22
CA SER A 45 -17.45 15.38 -10.89
C SER A 45 -17.09 14.92 -9.47
N VAL A 46 -17.99 15.12 -8.51
CA VAL A 46 -17.81 14.63 -7.13
C VAL A 46 -17.79 13.10 -7.09
N GLU A 47 -18.68 12.45 -7.83
CA GLU A 47 -18.71 10.99 -7.90
C GLU A 47 -17.40 10.41 -8.49
N GLN A 48 -16.90 10.99 -9.58
CA GLN A 48 -15.61 10.60 -10.15
C GLN A 48 -14.45 10.79 -9.17
N ALA A 49 -14.44 11.88 -8.40
CA ALA A 49 -13.42 12.12 -7.38
C ALA A 49 -13.50 11.07 -6.25
N VAL A 50 -14.71 10.68 -5.85
CA VAL A 50 -14.93 9.61 -4.86
C VAL A 50 -14.46 8.25 -5.40
N GLN A 51 -14.80 7.91 -6.64
CA GLN A 51 -14.34 6.67 -7.29
C GLN A 51 -12.80 6.60 -7.36
N ARG A 52 -12.13 7.70 -7.69
CA ARG A 52 -10.66 7.78 -7.62
C ARG A 52 -10.14 7.50 -6.22
N GLY A 53 -10.77 8.06 -5.18
CA GLY A 53 -10.38 7.78 -3.79
C GLY A 53 -10.58 6.32 -3.39
N GLN A 54 -11.63 5.65 -3.89
CA GLN A 54 -11.84 4.21 -3.68
C GLN A 54 -10.76 3.36 -4.37
N PHE A 55 -10.28 3.79 -5.54
CA PHE A 55 -9.15 3.14 -6.19
C PHE A 55 -7.87 3.24 -5.35
N VAL A 56 -7.58 4.42 -4.79
CA VAL A 56 -6.44 4.63 -3.89
C VAL A 56 -6.51 3.72 -2.65
N ILE A 57 -7.70 3.45 -2.11
CA ILE A 57 -7.87 2.47 -1.02
C ILE A 57 -7.34 1.09 -1.45
N LYS A 58 -7.68 0.63 -2.65
CA LYS A 58 -7.23 -0.67 -3.17
C LYS A 58 -5.72 -0.72 -3.39
N GLU A 59 -5.11 0.37 -3.84
CA GLU A 59 -3.66 0.47 -3.95
C GLU A 59 -2.97 0.36 -2.58
N LEU A 60 -3.50 1.06 -1.56
CA LEU A 60 -2.98 0.98 -0.19
C LEU A 60 -3.11 -0.43 0.39
N GLU A 61 -4.26 -1.09 0.20
CA GLU A 61 -4.47 -2.49 0.61
C GLU A 61 -3.48 -3.44 -0.08
N ALA A 62 -3.25 -3.26 -1.39
CA ALA A 62 -2.31 -4.07 -2.15
C ALA A 62 -0.87 -3.88 -1.66
N MET A 63 -0.46 -2.64 -1.41
CA MET A 63 0.85 -2.31 -0.87
C MET A 63 1.07 -2.93 0.51
N TYR A 64 0.06 -2.88 1.40
CA TYR A 64 0.10 -3.53 2.70
C TYR A 64 0.28 -5.05 2.57
N LYS A 65 -0.51 -5.69 1.70
CA LYS A 65 -0.39 -7.15 1.43
C LYS A 65 1.00 -7.51 0.90
N LEU A 66 1.55 -6.70 -0.01
CA LEU A 66 2.88 -6.93 -0.58
C LEU A 66 3.98 -6.80 0.48
N ASN A 67 3.90 -5.79 1.35
CA ASN A 67 4.85 -5.63 2.46
C ASN A 67 4.77 -6.82 3.43
N LYS A 68 3.56 -7.26 3.78
CA LYS A 68 3.35 -8.45 4.61
C LYS A 68 3.92 -9.71 3.96
N TYR A 69 3.67 -9.92 2.67
CA TYR A 69 4.21 -11.05 1.91
C TYR A 69 5.74 -11.03 1.88
N ARG A 70 6.36 -9.88 1.59
CA ARG A 70 7.83 -9.73 1.60
C ARG A 70 8.43 -10.07 2.96
N ALA A 71 7.82 -9.59 4.05
CA ALA A 71 8.26 -9.88 5.40
C ALA A 71 8.11 -11.37 5.76
N LEU A 72 7.00 -12.00 5.35
CA LEU A 72 6.78 -13.42 5.55
C LEU A 72 7.76 -14.27 4.74
N LYS A 73 7.95 -13.93 3.46
CA LYS A 73 8.87 -14.63 2.56
C LYS A 73 10.28 -14.68 3.16
N LYS A 74 10.76 -13.53 3.62
CA LYS A 74 12.07 -13.39 4.23
C LYS A 74 12.26 -14.27 5.47
N ARG A 75 11.22 -14.45 6.28
CA ARG A 75 11.31 -15.21 7.54
C ARG A 75 11.22 -16.72 7.36
N TYR A 76 10.47 -17.18 6.38
CA TYR A 76 10.12 -18.60 6.27
C TYR A 76 10.73 -19.31 5.06
N TYR A 77 11.11 -18.58 4.01
CA TYR A 77 11.60 -19.20 2.78
C TYR A 77 13.05 -18.85 2.47
N ASP A 78 13.51 -17.63 2.77
CA ASP A 78 14.87 -17.23 2.41
C ASP A 78 15.97 -18.07 3.11
N GLU A 79 15.77 -18.55 4.34
CA GLU A 79 16.74 -19.42 5.03
C GLU A 79 16.69 -20.88 4.53
N PRO A 80 15.55 -21.58 4.50
CA PRO A 80 15.49 -22.95 3.97
C PRO A 80 15.89 -23.05 2.49
N GLU A 81 15.53 -22.06 1.67
CA GLU A 81 15.88 -22.03 0.25
C GLU A 81 17.39 -21.77 0.05
N ARG A 82 18.01 -20.95 0.91
CA ARG A 82 19.48 -20.79 0.95
C ARG A 82 20.18 -22.08 1.37
N GLU A 83 19.71 -22.74 2.42
CA GLU A 83 20.29 -24.00 2.91
C GLU A 83 20.21 -25.10 1.84
N LEU A 84 19.08 -25.22 1.14
CA LEU A 84 18.91 -26.15 0.02
C LEU A 84 19.86 -25.82 -1.13
N LEU A 85 19.99 -24.55 -1.51
CA LEU A 85 20.93 -24.11 -2.54
C LEU A 85 22.39 -24.36 -2.16
N GLU A 86 22.75 -24.16 -0.89
CA GLU A 86 24.08 -24.47 -0.36
C GLU A 86 24.35 -25.99 -0.34
N PHE A 87 23.34 -26.78 0.00
CA PHE A 87 23.40 -28.24 -0.03
C PHE A 87 23.56 -28.78 -1.46
N GLU A 88 22.76 -28.31 -2.41
CA GLU A 88 22.88 -28.68 -3.83
C GLU A 88 24.24 -28.31 -4.41
N LYS A 89 24.76 -27.13 -4.07
CA LYS A 89 26.11 -26.70 -4.45
C LYS A 89 27.20 -27.61 -3.87
N LYS A 90 27.05 -28.09 -2.63
CA LYS A 90 27.97 -29.07 -2.03
C LYS A 90 27.93 -30.42 -2.74
N LEU A 91 26.74 -30.89 -3.15
CA LEU A 91 26.59 -32.15 -3.87
C LEU A 91 27.18 -32.12 -5.29
N HIS A 92 27.12 -30.97 -5.95
CA HIS A 92 27.60 -30.80 -7.33
C HIS A 92 28.96 -30.09 -7.45
N SER A 93 29.65 -29.86 -6.32
CA SER A 93 31.04 -29.42 -6.35
C SER A 93 31.90 -30.66 -6.66
N PRO A 94 32.49 -30.78 -7.86
CA PRO A 94 33.47 -31.84 -8.11
C PRO A 94 34.64 -31.55 -7.19
N ASN A 95 35.04 -32.53 -6.38
CA ASN A 95 36.21 -32.44 -5.49
C ASN A 95 37.38 -31.70 -6.17
N LEU A 96 38.00 -30.76 -5.45
CA LEU A 96 39.43 -30.48 -5.60
C LEU A 96 40.21 -31.64 -4.99
#